data_AF-A0A6G4H6Y4-F1
#
_entry.id   AF-A0A6G4H6Y4-F1
#
_cell.length_a   1.000
_cell.length_b   1.000
_cell.length_c   1.000
_cell.angle_alpha   90.00
_cell.angle_beta   90.00
_cell.angle_gamma   90.00
#
_symmetry.space_group_name_H-M   'P 1'
#
loop_
_entity.id
_entity.type
_entity.pdbx_description
1 polymer ?
#
loop_
_entity_poly.entity_id
_entity_poly.type
_entity_poly.pdbx_seq_one_letter_code
_entity_poly.pdbx_strand_id
1 'polypeptide(L)' 'ILEHFQFTQPTLSHHMKVLIDCGLVKSRKEGLWSHYSLNITNCNKLILFFMSIITDTDDCICKNKSKCDCE' A
#
# COMPACT_ATOMS: atom_id res chain seq x y z
N ILE A 1 -0.44 -16.70 -9.12
CA ILE A 1 -0.01 -15.92 -7.93
C ILE A 1 -0.41 -16.54 -6.60
N LEU A 2 -1.55 -17.25 -6.49
CA LEU A 2 -2.01 -17.86 -5.22
C LEU A 2 -0.94 -18.72 -4.54
N GLU A 3 -0.21 -19.49 -5.33
CA GLU A 3 0.89 -20.39 -4.96
C GLU A 3 1.99 -19.71 -4.12
N HIS A 4 2.14 -18.39 -4.27
CA HIS A 4 3.14 -17.59 -3.54
C HIS A 4 2.64 -17.09 -2.19
N PHE A 5 1.39 -17.36 -1.83
CA PHE A 5 0.78 -16.89 -0.61
C PHE A 5 0.32 -18.04 0.28
N GLN A 6 0.51 -17.88 1.59
CA GLN A 6 0.05 -18.84 2.61
C GLN A 6 -1.42 -18.59 3.01
N PHE A 7 -2.30 -18.38 2.03
CA PHE A 7 -3.74 -18.21 2.26
C PHE A 7 -4.58 -18.83 1.14
N THR A 8 -5.90 -18.92 1.37
CA THR A 8 -6.84 -19.56 0.45
C THR A 8 -7.22 -18.66 -0.73
N GLN A 9 -7.74 -19.26 -1.80
CA GLN A 9 -8.23 -18.54 -2.99
C GLN A 9 -9.36 -17.53 -2.68
N PRO A 10 -10.35 -17.81 -1.82
CA PRO A 10 -11.34 -16.80 -1.41
C PRO A 10 -10.70 -15.57 -0.77
N THR A 11 -9.72 -15.75 0.12
CA THR A 11 -9.00 -14.65 0.78
C THR A 11 -8.20 -13.83 -0.23
N LEU A 12 -7.50 -14.49 -1.16
CA LEU A 12 -6.78 -13.81 -2.23
C LEU A 12 -7.72 -12.94 -3.07
N SER A 13 -8.85 -13.51 -3.49
CA SER A 13 -9.83 -12.82 -4.34
C SER A 13 -10.37 -11.57 -3.65
N HIS A 14 -10.68 -11.68 -2.36
CA HIS A 14 -11.12 -10.54 -1.55
C HIS A 14 -10.06 -9.42 -1.52
N HIS A 15 -8.80 -9.75 -1.19
CA HIS A 15 -7.73 -8.75 -1.17
C HIS A 15 -7.46 -8.13 -2.54
N MET A 16 -7.47 -8.92 -3.61
CA MET A 16 -7.27 -8.41 -4.97
C MET A 16 -8.39 -7.46 -5.38
N LYS A 17 -9.65 -7.76 -5.02
CA LYS A 17 -10.77 -6.85 -5.26
C LYS A 17 -10.56 -5.50 -4.56
N VAL A 18 -10.20 -5.52 -3.27
CA VAL A 18 -9.91 -4.28 -2.51
C VAL A 18 -8.78 -3.48 -3.18
N LEU A 19 -7.69 -4.15 -3.57
CA LEU A 19 -6.56 -3.47 -4.21
C LEU A 19 -6.90 -2.90 -5.60
N ILE A 20 -7.82 -3.52 -6.33
CA ILE A 20 -8.37 -3.02 -7.59
C ILE A 20 -9.26 -1.80 -7.35
N ASP A 21 -10.17 -1.89 -6.38
CA ASP A 21 -11.10 -0.82 -6.01
C ASP A 21 -10.34 0.43 -5.52
N CYS A 22 -9.22 0.25 -4.81
CA CYS A 22 -8.29 1.32 -4.43
C CYS A 22 -7.40 1.83 -5.59
N GLY A 23 -7.48 1.23 -6.77
CA GLY A 23 -6.70 1.62 -7.95
C GLY A 23 -5.20 1.31 -7.87
N LEU A 24 -4.78 0.44 -6.95
CA LEU A 24 -3.39 0.02 -6.75
C LEU A 24 -3.01 -1.17 -7.64
N VAL A 25 -3.97 -2.05 -7.93
CA VAL A 25 -3.78 -3.22 -8.78
C VAL A 25 -4.69 -3.10 -10.01
N LYS A 26 -4.16 -3.51 -11.17
CA LYS A 26 -4.90 -3.70 -12.40
C LYS A 26 -5.16 -5.19 -12.58
N SER A 27 -6.33 -5.53 -13.12
CA SER A 27 -6.68 -6.90 -13.46
C SER A 27 -7.05 -6.98 -14.94
N ARG A 28 -6.52 -8.00 -15.63
CA ARG A 28 -6.92 -8.39 -16.99
C ARG A 28 -7.40 -9.83 -16.96
N LYS A 29 -8.61 -10.08 -17.45
CA LYS A 29 -9.10 -11.44 -17.65
C LYS A 29 -8.59 -12.01 -18.96
N GLU A 30 -8.06 -13.22 -18.91
CA GLU A 30 -7.60 -13.99 -20.08
C GLU A 30 -8.12 -15.43 -19.96
N GLY A 31 -9.23 -15.69 -20.65
CA GLY A 31 -9.98 -16.93 -20.49
C GLY A 31 -10.50 -17.11 -19.06
N LEU A 32 -10.09 -18.21 -18.43
CA LEU A 32 -10.43 -18.55 -17.05
C LEU A 32 -9.54 -17.85 -16.01
N TRP A 33 -8.40 -17.29 -16.44
CA TRP A 33 -7.38 -16.76 -15.56
C TRP A 33 -7.48 -15.23 -15.47
N SER A 34 -7.14 -14.69 -14.30
CA SER A 34 -7.00 -13.25 -14.10
C SER A 34 -5.54 -12.92 -13.88
N HIS A 35 -4.99 -12.08 -14.74
CA HIS A 35 -3.64 -11.54 -14.64
C HIS A 35 -3.68 -10.23 -13.88
N TYR A 36 -2.85 -10.13 -12.84
CA TYR A 36 -2.75 -8.94 -12.00
C TYR A 36 -1.43 -8.22 -12.25
N SER A 37 -1.46 -6.89 -12.24
CA SER A 37 -0.27 -6.05 -12.30
C SER A 37 -0.44 -4.83 -11.40
N LEU A 38 0.67 -4.26 -10.94
CA LEU A 38 0.63 -3.05 -10.13
C LEU A 38 0.34 -1.82 -10.99
N ASN A 39 -0.46 -0.90 -10.47
CA ASN A 39 -0.53 0.45 -10.97
C ASN A 39 0.64 1.26 -10.40
N ILE A 40 1.80 1.16 -11.05
CA ILE A 40 3.05 1.79 -10.60
C ILE A 40 2.89 3.28 -10.28
N THR A 41 2.11 4.02 -11.07
CA THR A 41 1.84 5.44 -10.82
C THR A 41 1.17 5.68 -9.47
N ASN A 42 0.13 4.90 -9.14
CA ASN A 42 -0.59 5.05 -7.88
C ASN A 42 0.20 4.48 -6.70
N CYS A 43 0.91 3.37 -6.90
CA CYS A 43 1.80 2.82 -5.89
C CYS A 43 2.92 3.81 -5.53
N ASN A 44 3.53 4.47 -6.51
CA ASN A 44 4.58 5.48 -6.25
C ASN A 44 4.03 6.68 -5.48
N LYS A 45 2.83 7.17 -5.82
CA LYS A 45 2.16 8.23 -5.06
C LYS A 45 1.93 7.82 -3.60
N LEU A 46 1.46 6.58 -3.38
CA LEU A 46 1.23 6.06 -2.04
C LEU A 46 2.54 5.91 -1.25
N ILE A 47 3.60 5.43 -1.88
CA ILE A 47 4.92 5.31 -1.25
C ILE A 47 5.45 6.68 -0.86
N LEU A 48 5.39 7.68 -1.76
CA LEU A 48 5.81 9.04 -1.47
C LEU A 48 5.00 9.66 -0.32
N PHE A 49 3.69 9.42 -0.31
CA PHE A 49 2.82 9.84 0.79
C PHE A 49 3.23 9.18 2.11
N PHE A 50 3.46 7.87 2.14
CA PHE A 50 3.92 7.20 3.35
C PHE A 50 5.30 7.66 3.78
N MET A 51 6.22 7.92 2.85
CA MET A 51 7.52 8.51 3.18
C MET A 51 7.33 9.86 3.87
N SER A 52 6.41 10.71 3.41
CA SER A 52 6.17 12.00 4.07
C SER A 52 5.63 11.91 5.51
N ILE A 53 5.00 10.78 5.87
CA ILE A 53 4.38 10.58 7.20
C ILE A 53 5.27 9.79 8.15
N ILE A 54 5.95 8.77 7.63
CA ILE A 54 6.68 7.78 8.44
C ILE A 54 8.15 8.16 8.57
N THR A 55 8.68 9.00 7.68
CA THR A 55 10.06 9.49 7.81
C THR A 55 10.09 10.80 8.60
N ASP A 56 11.20 11.04 9.29
CA ASP A 56 11.42 12.28 10.01
C ASP A 56 11.59 13.43 9.01
N THR A 57 10.53 14.22 8.84
CA THR A 57 10.51 15.40 7.97
C THR A 57 10.86 16.65 8.76
N ASP A 58 11.34 17.70 8.09
CA ASP A 58 11.69 18.95 8.78
C ASP A 58 10.50 19.66 9.42
N ASP A 59 9.28 19.38 8.92
CA ASP A 59 8.02 19.86 9.48
C ASP A 59 7.47 18.96 10.60
N CYS A 60 8.25 17.98 11.07
CA CYS A 60 7.82 17.08 12.13
C CYS A 60 7.55 17.87 13.42
N ILE A 61 6.31 17.78 13.93
CA ILE A 61 5.89 18.45 15.19
C ILE A 61 6.76 18.05 16.39
N CYS A 62 7.43 16.89 16.32
CA CYS A 62 8.36 16.41 17.35
C CYS A 62 9.63 17.27 17.41
N LYS A 63 10.06 17.90 16.30
CA LYS A 63 11.25 18.76 16.24
C LYS A 63 11.05 20.11 16.95
N ASN A 64 9.80 20.56 17.12
CA ASN A 64 9.45 21.77 17.87
C ASN A 64 9.36 21.55 19.39
N LYS A 65 9.66 20.36 19.92
CA LYS A 65 9.80 20.15 21.37
C LYS A 65 11.15 20.66 21.87
N SER A 66 11.39 21.96 21.78
CA SER A 66 12.39 22.62 22.62
C SER A 66 11.90 22.53 24.08
N LYS A 67 12.53 21.64 24.85
CA LYS A 67 12.33 21.35 26.29
C LYS A 67 10.98 20.72 26.66
N CYS A 68 10.94 19.39 26.65
CA CYS A 68 10.07 18.66 27.56
C CYS A 68 10.78 18.60 28.92
N ASP A 69 10.43 19.52 29.83
CA ASP A 69 10.64 19.31 31.27
C ASP A 69 9.57 18.31 31.72
N CYS A 70 9.88 17.02 31.64
CA CYS A 70 9.11 16.00 32.33
C CYS A 70 9.78 15.73 33.68
N GLU A 71 9.08 16.09 34.76
CA GLU A 71 9.33 15.66 36.14
C GLU A 71 9.14 14.13 36.31
#